data_AF-A0A960TXM2-F1
#
_entry.id   AF-A0A960TXM2-F1
#
_cell.length_a   1.000
_cell.length_b   1.000
_cell.length_c   1.000
_cell.angle_alpha   90.00
_cell.angle_beta   90.00
_cell.angle_gamma   90.00
#
_symmetry.space_group_name_H-M   'P 1'
#
loop_
_entity.id
_entity.type
_entity.pdbx_description
1 polymer ?
#
loop_
_entity_poly.entity_id
_entity_poly.type
_entity_poly.pdbx_seq_one_letter_code
_entity_poly.pdbx_strand_id
1 'polypeptide(L)'
;VLGNFHDIQIPEHERDYLLAILAEHVFEGPWLKILVSVDAAIVLSGAVLTSFVGVTGLIRRMTLDRCLPQFLLRTNRRGTSHWIILTFLILCISIVLATGGELLSLAGVYTLSFLSVMCLFAMGNMLLKVRRGRLRRDYYASWPIVIAAFFATIIGIVGNIAMKPRNFLFFMYYFVPTVLTVIVMLKREDLLKIPLYGLNEAVKKINLWNQKIGDAIRGKIDEINAQAVVFFTRGDSAENLNKVMLYVMENETTNRVIIIHVYDEEKNIPENLKKDVDYLDKIYPEIKMDLVLRQGTFGPKLVDTLSRELQVPENYMFIGHPGHDFPHNIADLGGVRLII
;
A
#
# COMPACT_ATOMS: atom_id res chain seq x y z
N VAL A 1 -33.90 -55.21 44.48
CA VAL A 1 -32.55 -54.70 44.82
C VAL A 1 -32.49 -53.23 44.43
N LEU A 2 -33.20 -52.39 45.17
CA LEU A 2 -33.08 -50.93 45.05
C LEU A 2 -32.07 -50.57 46.14
N GLY A 3 -30.88 -50.11 45.77
CA GLY A 3 -29.81 -49.83 46.72
C GLY A 3 -30.20 -48.73 47.71
N ASN A 4 -29.56 -48.76 48.89
CA ASN A 4 -29.84 -47.79 49.96
C ASN A 4 -29.30 -46.41 49.59
N PHE A 5 -30.19 -45.49 49.21
CA PHE A 5 -29.85 -44.11 48.88
C PHE A 5 -29.84 -43.15 50.09
N HIS A 6 -30.19 -43.63 51.29
CA HIS A 6 -30.57 -42.75 52.40
C HIS A 6 -29.40 -42.05 53.12
N ASP A 7 -28.14 -42.52 52.97
CA ASP A 7 -26.99 -42.03 53.76
C ASP A 7 -25.75 -41.61 52.94
N ILE A 8 -25.87 -41.43 51.62
CA ILE A 8 -24.70 -41.11 50.78
C ILE A 8 -24.39 -39.60 50.82
N GLN A 9 -23.54 -39.18 51.76
CA GLN A 9 -22.91 -37.85 51.73
C GLN A 9 -21.68 -37.87 50.81
N ILE A 10 -21.86 -37.45 49.55
CA ILE A 10 -20.74 -37.32 48.59
C ILE A 10 -20.02 -35.98 48.85
N PRO A 11 -18.71 -35.98 49.18
CA PRO A 11 -17.93 -34.76 49.33
C PRO A 11 -17.97 -33.90 48.06
N GLU A 12 -17.94 -32.58 48.21
CA GLU A 12 -18.10 -31.64 47.08
C GLU A 12 -17.02 -31.78 45.99
N HIS A 13 -15.84 -32.30 46.34
CA HIS A 13 -14.72 -32.57 45.42
C HIS A 13 -14.85 -33.89 44.64
N GLU A 14 -15.78 -34.77 45.00
CA GLU A 14 -16.00 -36.07 44.34
C GLU A 14 -17.21 -36.04 43.37
N ARG A 15 -17.93 -34.91 43.31
CA ARG A 15 -19.12 -34.74 42.44
C ARG A 15 -18.81 -34.91 40.95
N ASP A 16 -17.57 -34.77 40.53
CA ASP A 16 -17.15 -34.93 39.13
C ASP A 16 -17.28 -36.39 38.65
N TYR A 17 -17.35 -37.37 39.55
CA TYR A 17 -17.46 -38.81 39.26
C TYR A 17 -18.71 -39.45 39.87
N LEU A 18 -19.78 -38.66 40.03
CA LEU A 18 -20.97 -39.03 40.78
C LEU A 18 -21.58 -40.38 40.34
N LEU A 19 -21.60 -40.69 39.04
CA LEU A 19 -22.11 -41.96 38.51
C LEU A 19 -21.25 -43.16 38.92
N ALA A 20 -19.92 -43.01 38.94
CA ALA A 20 -18.99 -44.07 39.34
C ALA A 20 -19.06 -44.32 40.86
N ILE A 21 -19.26 -43.27 41.65
CA ILE A 21 -19.41 -43.34 43.11
C ILE A 21 -20.76 -43.96 43.48
N LEU A 22 -21.83 -43.60 42.78
CA LEU A 22 -23.14 -44.23 42.94
C LEU A 22 -23.08 -45.71 42.55
N ALA A 23 -22.37 -46.07 41.48
CA ALA A 23 -22.17 -47.47 41.10
C ALA A 23 -21.45 -48.28 42.20
N GLU A 24 -20.50 -47.68 42.90
CA GLU A 24 -19.77 -48.31 44.01
C GLU A 24 -20.61 -48.41 45.29
N HIS A 25 -21.26 -47.32 45.70
CA HIS A 25 -21.97 -47.24 46.99
C HIS A 25 -23.37 -47.89 46.95
N VAL A 26 -24.08 -47.85 45.82
CA VAL A 26 -25.46 -48.32 45.71
C VAL A 26 -25.51 -49.82 45.39
N PHE A 27 -24.51 -50.34 44.67
CA PHE A 27 -24.47 -51.73 44.20
C PHE A 27 -23.30 -52.54 44.79
N GLU A 28 -22.52 -51.97 45.72
CA GLU A 28 -21.43 -52.62 46.48
C GLU A 28 -20.44 -53.41 45.59
N GLY A 29 -20.14 -52.90 44.40
CA GLY A 29 -19.37 -53.61 43.38
C GLY A 29 -18.24 -52.78 42.77
N PRO A 30 -16.97 -53.00 43.13
CA PRO A 30 -15.81 -52.33 42.50
C PRO A 30 -15.74 -52.55 40.99
N TRP A 31 -16.23 -53.70 40.51
CA TRP A 31 -16.29 -54.04 39.07
C TRP A 31 -17.26 -53.13 38.29
N LEU A 32 -18.38 -52.73 38.91
CA LEU A 32 -19.38 -51.88 38.27
C LEU A 32 -18.87 -50.45 38.12
N LYS A 33 -18.12 -49.96 39.11
CA LYS A 33 -17.41 -48.67 39.05
C LYS A 33 -16.45 -48.63 37.85
N ILE A 34 -15.66 -49.69 37.64
CA ILE A 34 -14.72 -49.78 36.52
C ILE A 34 -15.49 -49.80 35.18
N LEU A 35 -16.54 -50.62 35.08
CA LEU A 35 -17.36 -50.70 33.85
C LEU A 35 -17.98 -49.35 33.49
N VAL A 36 -18.61 -48.67 34.45
CA VAL A 36 -19.24 -47.34 34.24
C VAL A 36 -18.20 -46.28 33.89
N SER A 37 -17.01 -46.33 34.50
CA SER A 37 -15.93 -45.39 34.20
C SER A 37 -15.38 -45.59 32.77
N VAL A 38 -15.23 -46.84 32.33
CA VAL A 38 -14.80 -47.17 30.96
C VAL A 38 -15.85 -46.75 29.94
N ASP A 39 -17.12 -47.05 30.20
CA ASP A 39 -18.23 -46.63 29.33
C ASP A 39 -18.30 -45.09 29.21
N ALA A 40 -18.23 -44.38 30.34
CA ALA A 40 -18.20 -42.92 30.35
C ALA A 40 -17.00 -42.36 29.56
N ALA A 41 -15.82 -42.96 29.67
CA ALA A 41 -14.65 -42.55 28.90
C ALA A 41 -14.84 -42.75 27.39
N ILE A 42 -15.45 -43.86 26.96
CA ILE A 42 -15.76 -44.14 25.55
C ILE A 42 -16.78 -43.12 25.03
N VAL A 43 -17.86 -42.87 25.77
CA VAL A 43 -18.92 -41.92 25.39
C VAL A 43 -18.38 -40.49 25.29
N LEU A 44 -17.58 -40.04 26.27
CA LEU A 44 -16.94 -38.72 26.24
C LEU A 44 -15.95 -38.60 25.08
N SER A 45 -15.19 -39.65 24.77
CA SER A 45 -14.30 -39.68 23.59
C SER A 45 -15.09 -39.55 22.28
N GLY A 46 -16.26 -40.18 22.18
CA GLY A 46 -17.17 -40.03 21.04
C GLY A 46 -17.72 -38.61 20.88
N ALA A 47 -18.06 -37.94 21.99
CA ALA A 47 -18.48 -36.53 21.98
C ALA A 47 -17.35 -35.61 21.47
N VAL A 48 -16.11 -35.85 21.91
CA VAL A 48 -14.93 -35.13 21.41
C VAL A 48 -14.76 -35.34 19.91
N LEU A 49 -14.82 -36.58 19.41
CA LEU A 49 -14.72 -36.85 17.96
C LEU A 49 -15.80 -36.12 17.15
N THR A 50 -17.04 -36.13 17.65
CA THR A 50 -18.16 -35.42 17.03
C THR A 50 -17.93 -33.90 16.96
N SER A 51 -17.32 -33.32 17.99
CA SER A 51 -16.96 -31.90 17.99
C SER A 51 -15.93 -31.56 16.90
N PHE A 52 -14.91 -32.40 16.69
CA PHE A 52 -13.92 -32.21 15.62
C PHE A 52 -14.54 -32.27 14.23
N VAL A 53 -15.46 -33.21 13.99
CA VAL A 53 -16.19 -33.31 12.72
C VAL A 53 -17.08 -32.09 12.50
N GLY A 54 -17.83 -31.68 13.53
CA GLY A 54 -18.74 -30.53 13.47
C GLY A 54 -18.02 -29.21 13.22
N VAL A 55 -16.95 -28.94 13.98
CA VAL A 55 -16.13 -27.72 13.84
C VAL A 55 -15.46 -27.65 12.47
N THR A 56 -14.97 -28.79 11.96
CA THR A 56 -14.40 -28.86 10.60
C THR A 56 -15.41 -28.44 9.55
N GLY A 57 -16.65 -28.94 9.63
CA GLY A 57 -17.73 -28.56 8.72
C GLY A 57 -18.11 -27.07 8.82
N LEU A 58 -18.25 -26.56 10.04
CA LEU A 58 -18.63 -25.18 10.31
C LEU A 58 -17.58 -24.18 9.80
N ILE A 59 -16.33 -24.32 10.25
CA ILE A 59 -15.24 -23.42 9.88
C ILE A 59 -14.99 -23.49 8.38
N ARG A 60 -15.07 -24.67 7.76
CA ARG A 60 -14.95 -24.80 6.30
C ARG A 60 -16.02 -23.99 5.57
N ARG A 61 -17.29 -24.06 5.98
CA ARG A 61 -18.36 -23.25 5.36
C ARG A 61 -18.16 -21.76 5.59
N MET A 62 -17.89 -21.33 6.82
CA MET A 62 -17.64 -19.91 7.12
C MET A 62 -16.43 -19.34 6.39
N THR A 63 -15.40 -20.15 6.15
CA THR A 63 -14.23 -19.74 5.37
C THR A 63 -14.57 -19.63 3.88
N LEU A 64 -15.39 -20.55 3.34
CA LEU A 64 -15.91 -20.44 1.96
C LEU A 64 -16.76 -19.18 1.78
N ASP A 65 -17.56 -18.82 2.80
CA ASP A 65 -18.33 -17.59 2.87
C ASP A 65 -17.45 -16.35 3.14
N ARG A 66 -16.12 -16.50 3.14
CA ARG A 66 -15.12 -15.44 3.30
C ARG A 66 -15.17 -14.72 4.66
N CYS A 67 -15.83 -15.31 5.66
CA CYS A 67 -15.90 -14.78 7.03
C CYS A 67 -14.65 -15.12 7.86
N LEU A 68 -13.85 -16.09 7.44
CA LEU A 68 -12.62 -16.53 8.11
C LEU A 68 -11.43 -16.56 7.13
N PRO A 69 -10.18 -16.62 7.63
CA PRO A 69 -8.99 -16.65 6.78
C PRO A 69 -8.92 -17.85 5.83
N GLN A 70 -8.62 -17.60 4.56
CA GLN A 70 -8.65 -18.62 3.50
C GLN A 70 -7.67 -19.78 3.71
N PHE A 71 -6.56 -19.58 4.46
CA PHE A 71 -5.58 -20.64 4.69
C PHE A 71 -6.17 -21.85 5.44
N LEU A 72 -7.25 -21.66 6.22
CA LEU A 72 -7.96 -22.73 6.92
C LEU A 72 -8.54 -23.78 5.97
N LEU A 73 -8.81 -23.42 4.71
CA LEU A 73 -9.32 -24.35 3.69
C LEU A 73 -8.25 -25.25 3.08
N ARG A 74 -6.96 -25.04 3.40
CA ARG A 74 -5.88 -25.83 2.82
C ARG A 74 -5.98 -27.29 3.25
N THR A 75 -6.10 -28.18 2.28
CA THR A 75 -6.19 -29.63 2.49
C THR A 75 -4.84 -30.32 2.34
N ASN A 76 -4.63 -31.41 3.07
CA ASN A 76 -3.48 -32.30 2.85
C ASN A 76 -3.77 -33.30 1.71
N ARG A 77 -2.82 -34.16 1.34
CA ARG A 77 -2.93 -35.24 0.35
C ARG A 77 -4.14 -36.17 0.57
N ARG A 78 -4.61 -36.30 1.82
CA ARG A 78 -5.79 -37.10 2.21
C ARG A 78 -7.12 -36.32 2.15
N GLY A 79 -7.13 -35.09 1.62
CA GLY A 79 -8.33 -34.26 1.51
C GLY A 79 -8.82 -33.61 2.82
N THR A 80 -8.05 -33.72 3.91
CA THR A 80 -8.42 -33.20 5.23
C THR A 80 -7.94 -31.76 5.46
N SER A 81 -8.83 -30.92 5.99
CA SER A 81 -8.54 -29.54 6.41
C SER A 81 -7.80 -29.52 7.75
N HIS A 82 -6.55 -29.99 7.71
CA HIS A 82 -5.68 -30.15 8.89
C HIS A 82 -5.50 -28.88 9.72
N TRP A 83 -5.47 -27.70 9.10
CA TRP A 83 -5.38 -26.43 9.84
C TRP A 83 -6.57 -26.18 10.74
N ILE A 84 -7.79 -26.53 10.31
CA ILE A 84 -8.99 -26.37 11.13
C ILE A 84 -8.90 -27.28 12.36
N ILE A 85 -8.53 -28.54 12.15
CA ILE A 85 -8.38 -29.53 13.23
C ILE A 85 -7.32 -29.08 14.24
N LEU A 86 -6.16 -28.64 13.74
CA LEU A 86 -5.05 -28.20 14.58
C LEU A 86 -5.40 -26.92 15.36
N THR A 87 -6.02 -25.93 14.72
CA THR A 87 -6.49 -24.71 15.39
C THR A 87 -7.51 -25.03 16.46
N PHE A 88 -8.47 -25.92 16.19
CA PHE A 88 -9.45 -26.33 17.19
C PHE A 88 -8.80 -27.06 18.37
N LEU A 89 -7.84 -27.97 18.12
CA LEU A 89 -7.07 -28.64 19.17
C LEU A 89 -6.31 -27.63 20.04
N ILE A 90 -5.63 -26.66 19.43
CA ILE A 90 -4.90 -25.61 20.16
C ILE A 90 -5.86 -24.78 21.01
N LEU A 91 -7.04 -24.43 20.49
CA LEU A 91 -8.06 -23.71 21.25
C LEU A 91 -8.59 -24.53 22.43
N CYS A 92 -8.83 -25.83 22.24
CA CYS A 92 -9.23 -26.74 23.32
C CYS A 92 -8.17 -26.83 24.43
N ILE A 93 -6.91 -27.04 24.06
CA ILE A 93 -5.80 -27.07 25.03
C ILE A 93 -5.68 -25.71 25.74
N SER A 94 -5.78 -24.62 24.99
CA SER A 94 -5.70 -23.26 25.52
C SER A 94 -6.76 -23.00 26.59
N ILE A 95 -8.03 -23.38 26.37
CA ILE A 95 -9.09 -23.13 27.35
C ILE A 95 -8.94 -23.98 28.62
N VAL A 96 -8.45 -25.21 28.48
CA VAL A 96 -8.16 -26.07 29.64
C VAL A 96 -7.03 -25.47 30.48
N LEU A 97 -5.97 -24.98 29.85
CA LEU A 97 -4.87 -24.30 30.55
C LEU A 97 -5.33 -22.98 31.18
N ALA A 98 -6.12 -22.17 30.48
CA ALA A 98 -6.63 -20.90 30.98
C ALA A 98 -7.56 -21.07 32.19
N THR A 99 -8.37 -22.14 32.21
CA THR A 99 -9.25 -22.49 33.33
C THR A 99 -8.56 -23.27 34.44
N GLY A 100 -7.29 -23.65 34.26
CA GLY A 100 -6.54 -24.47 35.22
C GLY A 100 -7.08 -25.89 35.35
N GLY A 101 -7.83 -26.38 34.35
CA GLY A 101 -8.50 -27.68 34.40
C GLY A 101 -9.75 -27.74 35.27
N GLU A 102 -10.25 -26.61 35.80
CA GLU A 102 -11.47 -26.59 36.62
C GLU A 102 -12.72 -26.83 35.74
N LEU A 103 -13.35 -28.01 35.89
CA LEU A 103 -14.52 -28.42 35.12
C LEU A 103 -15.71 -27.47 35.28
N LEU A 104 -15.97 -26.95 36.48
CA LEU A 104 -17.03 -25.98 36.73
C LEU A 104 -16.85 -24.67 35.95
N SER A 105 -15.60 -24.20 35.82
CA SER A 105 -15.28 -22.99 35.07
C SER A 105 -15.50 -23.23 33.57
N LEU A 106 -15.05 -24.38 33.05
CA LEU A 106 -15.24 -24.76 31.65
C LEU A 106 -16.73 -24.95 31.29
N ALA A 107 -17.50 -25.59 32.16
CA ALA A 107 -18.95 -25.75 32.02
C ALA A 107 -19.66 -24.40 32.00
N GLY A 108 -19.23 -23.44 32.83
CA GLY A 108 -19.76 -22.08 32.82
C GLY A 108 -19.51 -21.35 31.50
N VAL A 109 -18.31 -21.48 30.92
CA VAL A 109 -17.98 -20.89 29.61
C VAL A 109 -18.82 -21.52 28.50
N TYR A 110 -19.01 -22.84 28.54
CA TYR A 110 -19.90 -23.55 27.60
C TYR A 110 -21.35 -23.04 27.70
N THR A 111 -21.90 -22.94 28.93
CA THR A 111 -23.26 -22.45 29.16
C THR A 111 -23.46 -21.02 28.66
N LEU A 112 -22.50 -20.12 28.94
CA LEU A 112 -22.55 -18.73 28.45
C LEU A 112 -22.52 -18.67 26.92
N SER A 113 -21.66 -19.47 26.28
CA SER A 113 -21.57 -19.55 24.82
C SER A 113 -22.87 -20.07 24.20
N PHE A 114 -23.40 -21.17 24.74
CA PHE A 114 -24.63 -21.78 24.25
C PHE A 114 -25.84 -20.85 24.41
N LEU A 115 -26.04 -20.26 25.58
CA LEU A 115 -27.13 -19.31 25.83
C LEU A 115 -27.02 -18.07 24.94
N SER A 116 -25.81 -17.56 24.69
CA SER A 116 -25.60 -16.43 23.78
C SER A 116 -26.03 -16.77 22.35
N VAL A 117 -25.69 -17.96 21.86
CA VAL A 117 -26.13 -18.44 20.54
C VAL A 117 -27.66 -18.61 20.52
N MET A 118 -28.26 -19.21 21.56
CA MET A 118 -29.72 -19.36 21.65
C MET A 118 -30.44 -18.00 21.65
N CYS A 119 -29.89 -17.00 22.33
CA CYS A 119 -30.39 -15.63 22.32
C CYS A 119 -30.35 -15.02 20.91
N LEU A 120 -29.23 -15.20 20.17
CA LEU A 120 -29.12 -14.79 18.77
C LEU A 120 -30.11 -15.52 17.86
N PHE A 121 -30.39 -16.80 18.12
CA PHE A 121 -31.42 -17.57 17.39
C PHE A 121 -32.83 -17.01 17.62
N ALA A 122 -33.19 -16.69 18.87
CA ALA A 122 -34.47 -16.07 19.18
C ALA A 122 -34.60 -14.70 18.51
N MET A 123 -33.55 -13.88 18.57
CA MET A 123 -33.47 -12.59 17.87
C MET A 123 -33.58 -12.75 16.34
N GLY A 124 -32.88 -13.73 15.76
CA GLY A 124 -32.94 -14.04 14.34
C GLY A 124 -34.35 -14.46 13.90
N ASN A 125 -35.06 -15.24 14.70
CA ASN A 125 -36.44 -15.63 14.45
C ASN A 125 -37.37 -14.40 14.44
N MET A 126 -37.24 -13.52 15.45
CA MET A 126 -37.98 -12.25 15.49
C MET A 126 -37.68 -11.38 14.26
N LEU A 127 -36.41 -11.22 13.89
CA LEU A 127 -36.01 -10.45 12.71
C LEU A 127 -36.59 -11.01 11.41
N LEU A 128 -36.59 -12.34 11.24
CA LEU A 128 -37.19 -13.01 10.08
C LEU A 128 -38.70 -12.84 10.04
N LYS A 129 -39.40 -12.84 11.19
CA LYS A 129 -40.84 -12.54 11.26
C LYS A 129 -41.16 -11.12 10.82
N VAL A 130 -40.35 -10.13 11.21
CA VAL A 130 -40.55 -8.72 10.84
C VAL A 130 -40.19 -8.47 9.38
N ARG A 131 -38.99 -8.89 8.95
CA ARG A 131 -38.44 -8.51 7.65
C ARG A 131 -38.85 -9.44 6.51
N ARG A 132 -39.17 -10.71 6.80
CA ARG A 132 -39.40 -11.76 5.78
C ARG A 132 -40.54 -12.71 6.17
N GLY A 133 -41.68 -12.15 6.57
CA GLY A 133 -42.85 -12.91 7.04
C GLY A 133 -43.53 -13.81 5.98
N ARG A 134 -43.29 -13.57 4.69
CA ARG A 134 -43.91 -14.31 3.57
C ARG A 134 -43.19 -15.60 3.16
N LEU A 135 -42.03 -15.91 3.77
CA LEU A 135 -41.32 -17.15 3.48
C LEU A 135 -42.12 -18.36 3.98
N ARG A 136 -42.24 -19.41 3.15
CA ARG A 136 -42.87 -20.67 3.52
C ARG A 136 -42.13 -21.29 4.71
N ARG A 137 -42.87 -21.74 5.72
CA ARG A 137 -42.33 -22.41 6.91
C ARG A 137 -43.14 -23.67 7.16
N ASP A 138 -42.45 -24.77 7.44
CA ASP A 138 -43.13 -26.02 7.83
C ASP A 138 -43.59 -25.96 9.29
N TYR A 139 -42.93 -25.14 10.11
CA TYR A 139 -43.23 -24.96 11.53
C TYR A 139 -43.29 -23.48 11.91
N TYR A 140 -44.32 -23.10 12.68
CA TYR A 140 -44.53 -21.73 13.13
C TYR A 140 -44.45 -21.66 14.65
N ALA A 141 -43.47 -20.90 15.17
CA ALA A 141 -43.45 -20.51 16.58
C ALA A 141 -44.29 -19.25 16.79
N SER A 142 -45.11 -19.17 17.83
CA SER A 142 -45.89 -17.96 18.15
C SER A 142 -44.99 -16.84 18.70
N TRP A 143 -45.39 -15.57 18.52
CA TRP A 143 -44.63 -14.43 19.03
C TRP A 143 -44.39 -14.48 20.55
N PRO A 144 -45.40 -14.79 21.39
CA PRO A 144 -45.21 -14.87 22.84
C PRO A 144 -44.15 -15.92 23.23
N ILE A 145 -44.14 -17.08 22.58
CA ILE A 145 -43.16 -18.15 22.87
C ILE A 145 -41.74 -17.67 22.55
N VAL A 146 -41.53 -17.01 21.41
CA VAL A 146 -40.20 -16.51 21.02
C VAL A 146 -39.71 -15.41 21.96
N ILE A 147 -40.60 -14.51 22.37
CA ILE A 147 -40.28 -13.44 23.33
C ILE A 147 -39.96 -14.02 24.71
N ALA A 148 -40.78 -14.97 25.19
CA ALA A 148 -40.54 -15.66 26.46
C ALA A 148 -39.20 -16.42 26.43
N ALA A 149 -38.90 -17.13 25.34
CA ALA A 149 -37.62 -17.82 25.17
C ALA A 149 -36.44 -16.84 25.18
N PHE A 150 -36.55 -15.69 24.51
CA PHE A 150 -35.52 -14.65 24.52
C PHE A 150 -35.24 -14.16 25.95
N PHE A 151 -36.28 -13.77 26.71
CA PHE A 151 -36.10 -13.33 28.09
C PHE A 151 -35.58 -14.44 29.00
N ALA A 152 -36.04 -15.69 28.83
CA ALA A 152 -35.51 -16.83 29.59
C ALA A 152 -34.01 -17.04 29.34
N THR A 153 -33.55 -16.90 28.08
CA THR A 153 -32.11 -16.99 27.78
C THR A 153 -31.32 -15.83 28.40
N ILE A 154 -31.85 -14.61 28.39
CA ILE A 154 -31.20 -13.46 29.05
C ILE A 154 -31.09 -13.69 30.56
N ILE A 155 -32.17 -14.14 31.21
CA ILE A 155 -32.16 -14.47 32.64
C ILE A 155 -31.12 -15.56 32.92
N GLY A 156 -31.03 -16.58 32.07
CA GLY A 156 -30.00 -17.62 32.17
C GLY A 156 -28.58 -17.09 32.07
N ILE A 157 -28.31 -16.15 31.14
CA ILE A 157 -26.99 -15.50 31.00
C ILE A 157 -26.68 -14.69 32.25
N VAL A 158 -27.59 -13.82 32.68
CA VAL A 158 -27.42 -12.98 33.87
C VAL A 158 -27.20 -13.83 35.12
N GLY A 159 -27.98 -14.90 35.29
CA GLY A 159 -27.83 -15.84 36.39
C GLY A 159 -26.45 -16.52 36.40
N ASN A 160 -25.98 -17.00 35.25
CA ASN A 160 -24.65 -17.61 35.14
C ASN A 160 -23.52 -16.61 35.46
N ILE A 161 -23.63 -15.37 34.98
CA ILE A 161 -22.66 -14.30 35.26
C ILE A 161 -22.67 -13.95 36.76
N ALA A 162 -23.85 -13.86 37.38
CA ALA A 162 -24.00 -13.54 38.79
C ALA A 162 -23.42 -14.63 39.71
N MET A 163 -23.57 -15.92 39.35
CA MET A 163 -23.04 -17.03 40.14
C MET A 163 -21.52 -17.10 40.16
N LYS A 164 -20.86 -16.97 38.99
CA LYS A 164 -19.40 -16.99 38.88
C LYS A 164 -18.92 -15.98 37.81
N PRO A 165 -18.67 -14.71 38.19
CA PRO A 165 -18.24 -13.67 37.26
C PRO A 165 -16.95 -14.00 36.49
N ARG A 166 -16.08 -14.83 37.07
CA ARG A 166 -14.83 -15.29 36.44
C ARG A 166 -15.08 -16.08 35.15
N ASN A 167 -16.17 -16.83 35.05
CA ASN A 167 -16.52 -17.58 33.84
C ASN A 167 -16.82 -16.66 32.67
N PHE A 168 -17.42 -15.49 32.94
CA PHE A 168 -17.68 -14.48 31.94
C PHE A 168 -16.39 -13.87 31.37
N LEU A 169 -15.36 -13.68 32.21
CA LEU A 169 -14.07 -13.20 31.74
C LEU A 169 -13.42 -14.18 30.76
N PHE A 170 -13.42 -15.48 31.09
CA PHE A 170 -12.94 -16.52 30.17
C PHE A 170 -13.73 -16.52 28.86
N PHE A 171 -15.06 -16.44 28.93
CA PHE A 171 -15.89 -16.32 27.72
C PHE A 171 -15.46 -15.12 26.86
N MET A 172 -15.29 -13.94 27.46
CA MET A 172 -14.89 -12.72 26.75
C MET A 172 -13.49 -12.81 26.12
N TYR A 173 -12.53 -13.45 26.80
CA TYR A 173 -11.19 -13.65 26.27
C TYR A 173 -11.16 -14.46 24.96
N TYR A 174 -12.09 -15.40 24.76
CA TYR A 174 -12.21 -16.13 23.49
C TYR A 174 -13.16 -15.47 22.50
N PHE A 175 -14.27 -14.89 22.99
CA PHE A 175 -15.28 -14.26 22.15
C PHE A 175 -14.74 -13.03 21.40
N VAL A 176 -14.07 -12.11 22.09
CA VAL A 176 -13.59 -10.85 21.49
C VAL A 176 -12.59 -11.09 20.35
N PRO A 177 -11.53 -11.90 20.52
CA PRO A 177 -10.60 -12.18 19.42
C PRO A 177 -11.25 -12.90 18.23
N THR A 178 -12.23 -13.78 18.51
CA THR A 178 -12.97 -14.49 17.46
C THR A 178 -13.80 -13.50 16.62
N VAL A 179 -14.57 -12.63 17.27
CA VAL A 179 -15.36 -11.59 16.58
C VAL A 179 -14.45 -10.62 15.83
N LEU A 180 -13.34 -10.20 16.45
CA LEU A 180 -12.37 -9.32 15.79
C LEU A 180 -11.80 -9.94 14.52
N THR A 181 -11.45 -11.23 14.55
CA THR A 181 -10.97 -11.98 13.38
C THR A 181 -12.01 -11.94 12.25
N VAL A 182 -13.29 -12.16 12.58
CA VAL A 182 -14.37 -12.10 11.60
C VAL A 182 -14.56 -10.68 11.04
N ILE A 183 -14.53 -9.65 11.89
CA ILE A 183 -14.64 -8.24 11.46
C ILE A 183 -13.49 -7.87 10.51
N VAL A 184 -12.26 -8.23 10.85
CA VAL A 184 -11.08 -8.02 10.00
C VAL A 184 -11.26 -8.71 8.65
N MET A 185 -11.78 -9.94 8.63
CA MET A 185 -12.02 -10.67 7.38
C MET A 185 -13.13 -10.06 6.52
N LEU A 186 -14.19 -9.52 7.14
CA LEU A 186 -15.28 -8.82 6.45
C LEU A 186 -14.84 -7.45 5.92
N LYS A 187 -13.97 -6.74 6.65
CA LYS A 187 -13.45 -5.42 6.30
C LYS A 187 -12.10 -5.44 5.60
N ARG A 188 -11.63 -6.61 5.17
CA ARG A 188 -10.29 -6.78 4.59
C ARG A 188 -10.04 -5.91 3.36
N GLU A 189 -11.06 -5.66 2.53
CA GLU A 189 -10.91 -4.81 1.35
C GLU A 189 -10.62 -3.35 1.75
N ASP A 190 -11.40 -2.83 2.70
CA ASP A 190 -11.20 -1.48 3.24
C ASP A 190 -9.82 -1.37 3.91
N LEU A 191 -9.38 -2.41 4.63
CA LEU A 191 -8.06 -2.45 5.27
C LEU A 191 -6.90 -2.47 4.26
N LEU A 192 -7.04 -3.19 3.14
CA LEU A 192 -6.01 -3.25 2.09
C LEU A 192 -5.88 -1.93 1.31
N LYS A 193 -6.92 -1.11 1.26
CA LYS A 193 -6.87 0.21 0.63
C LYS A 193 -6.01 1.20 1.42
N ILE A 194 -5.94 1.09 2.75
CA ILE A 194 -5.14 1.99 3.60
C ILE A 194 -3.66 2.05 3.19
N PRO A 195 -2.91 0.92 3.10
CA PRO A 195 -1.52 0.95 2.66
C PRO A 195 -1.37 1.39 1.20
N LEU A 196 -2.35 1.07 0.34
CA LEU A 196 -2.35 1.50 -1.05
C LEU A 196 -2.44 3.04 -1.18
N TYR A 197 -3.31 3.68 -0.40
CA TYR A 197 -3.39 5.13 -0.35
C TYR A 197 -2.09 5.74 0.21
N GLY A 198 -1.51 5.14 1.24
CA GLY A 198 -0.21 5.57 1.77
C GLY A 198 0.90 5.51 0.73
N LEU A 199 0.96 4.42 -0.05
CA LEU A 199 1.95 4.24 -1.11
C LEU A 199 1.75 5.23 -2.26
N ASN A 200 0.50 5.46 -2.69
CA ASN A 200 0.20 6.45 -3.72
C ASN A 200 0.59 7.88 -3.32
N GLU A 201 0.37 8.26 -2.07
CA GLU A 201 0.79 9.57 -1.56
C GLU A 201 2.32 9.71 -1.47
N ALA A 202 3.02 8.63 -1.12
CA ALA A 202 4.49 8.62 -1.16
C ALA A 202 5.02 8.78 -2.59
N VAL A 203 4.45 8.07 -3.56
CA VAL A 203 4.83 8.16 -4.99
C VAL A 203 4.57 9.55 -5.55
N LYS A 204 3.44 10.18 -5.23
CA LYS A 204 3.15 11.57 -5.67
C LYS A 204 4.20 12.56 -5.18
N LYS A 205 4.64 12.45 -3.92
CA LYS A 205 5.69 13.32 -3.37
C LYS A 205 7.02 13.15 -4.12
N ILE A 206 7.37 11.92 -4.47
CA ILE A 206 8.59 11.63 -5.26
C ILE A 206 8.48 12.25 -6.66
N ASN A 207 7.33 12.11 -7.33
CA ASN A 207 7.13 12.69 -8.66
C ASN A 207 7.23 14.23 -8.68
N LEU A 208 6.72 14.91 -7.65
CA LEU A 208 6.86 16.37 -7.54
C LEU A 208 8.32 16.81 -7.37
N TRP A 209 9.13 16.03 -6.65
CA TRP A 209 10.57 16.27 -6.53
C TRP A 209 11.29 16.08 -7.86
N ASN A 210 10.98 14.99 -8.57
CA ASN A 210 11.56 14.71 -9.88
C ASN A 210 11.25 15.81 -10.91
N GLN A 211 10.03 16.36 -10.91
CA GLN A 211 9.66 17.48 -11.79
C GLN A 211 10.48 18.73 -11.47
N LYS A 212 10.62 19.12 -10.20
CA LYS A 212 11.42 20.29 -9.81
C LYS A 212 12.89 20.16 -10.19
N ILE A 213 13.47 18.98 -10.05
CA ILE A 213 14.85 18.71 -10.47
C ILE A 213 14.96 18.81 -11.99
N GLY A 214 14.00 18.24 -12.73
CA GLY A 214 13.94 18.33 -14.19
C GLY A 214 13.87 19.77 -14.69
N ASP A 215 13.02 20.60 -14.08
CA ASP A 215 12.87 22.01 -14.44
C ASP A 215 14.13 22.82 -14.12
N ALA A 216 14.78 22.56 -12.99
CA ALA A 216 16.04 23.22 -12.62
C ALA A 216 17.19 22.88 -13.60
N ILE A 217 17.27 21.62 -14.04
CA ILE A 217 18.27 21.17 -15.01
C ILE A 217 18.01 21.84 -16.38
N ARG A 218 16.76 21.89 -16.83
CA ARG A 218 16.41 22.58 -18.08
C ARG A 218 16.76 24.06 -18.03
N GLY A 219 16.41 24.75 -16.95
CA GLY A 219 16.77 26.16 -16.78
C GLY A 219 18.27 26.41 -16.84
N LYS A 220 19.09 25.48 -16.32
CA LYS A 220 20.56 25.56 -16.43
C LYS A 220 21.07 25.32 -17.85
N ILE A 221 20.45 24.41 -18.60
CA ILE A 221 20.79 24.18 -20.01
C ILE A 221 20.46 25.42 -20.85
N ASP A 222 19.29 26.02 -20.62
CA ASP A 222 18.85 27.22 -21.33
C ASP A 222 19.75 28.43 -21.03
N GLU A 223 20.21 28.57 -19.77
CA GLU A 223 21.18 29.60 -19.37
C GLU A 223 22.53 29.45 -20.11
N ILE A 224 23.01 28.22 -20.28
CA ILE A 224 24.27 27.94 -21.01
C ILE A 224 24.11 28.27 -22.50
N ASN A 225 23.00 27.86 -23.12
CA ASN A 225 22.75 28.09 -24.55
C ASN A 225 22.46 29.55 -24.90
N ALA A 226 22.05 30.38 -23.93
CA ALA A 226 21.69 31.79 -24.16
C ALA A 226 22.91 32.72 -24.38
N GLN A 227 24.13 32.24 -24.12
CA GLN A 227 25.34 33.03 -24.35
C GLN A 227 25.53 33.29 -25.84
N ALA A 228 25.48 34.56 -26.26
CA ALA A 228 25.63 34.94 -27.65
C ALA A 228 27.09 34.80 -28.13
N VAL A 229 27.25 34.34 -29.37
CA VAL A 229 28.53 34.29 -30.09
C VAL A 229 28.60 35.44 -31.09
N VAL A 230 29.75 36.10 -31.21
CA VAL A 230 29.96 37.20 -32.14
C VAL A 230 30.85 36.75 -33.29
N PHE A 231 30.47 37.05 -34.53
CA PHE A 231 31.33 36.82 -35.70
C PHE A 231 31.54 38.11 -36.48
N PHE A 232 32.81 38.45 -36.70
CA PHE A 232 33.19 39.60 -37.51
C PHE A 232 33.34 39.19 -38.98
N THR A 233 32.60 39.87 -39.85
CA THR A 233 32.61 39.61 -41.29
C THR A 233 33.08 40.82 -42.09
N ARG A 234 33.82 40.55 -43.18
CA ARG A 234 34.10 41.55 -44.23
C ARG A 234 32.92 41.70 -45.20
N GLY A 235 31.91 40.83 -45.11
CA GLY A 235 30.70 40.85 -45.93
C GLY A 235 30.95 40.54 -47.41
N ASP A 236 32.02 39.79 -47.68
CA ASP A 236 32.54 39.47 -49.00
C ASP A 236 31.94 38.20 -49.62
N SER A 237 31.32 37.31 -48.83
CA SER A 237 30.59 36.15 -49.37
C SER A 237 29.57 35.53 -48.41
N ALA A 238 28.42 35.11 -48.95
CA ALA A 238 27.42 34.30 -48.24
C ALA A 238 27.95 32.89 -47.87
N GLU A 239 28.89 32.35 -48.66
CA GLU A 239 29.54 31.07 -48.38
C GLU A 239 30.30 31.09 -47.05
N ASN A 240 31.02 32.18 -46.77
CA ASN A 240 31.76 32.34 -45.52
C ASN A 240 30.81 32.38 -44.30
N LEU A 241 29.74 33.18 -44.39
CA LEU A 241 28.70 33.20 -43.34
C LEU A 241 28.08 31.82 -43.11
N ASN A 242 27.85 31.05 -44.18
CA ASN A 242 27.32 29.69 -44.07
C ASN A 242 28.31 28.74 -43.36
N LYS A 243 29.61 28.80 -43.68
CA LYS A 243 30.64 28.00 -42.99
C LYS A 243 30.72 28.33 -41.50
N VAL A 244 30.59 29.60 -41.15
CA VAL A 244 30.56 30.06 -39.76
C VAL A 244 29.35 29.48 -39.04
N MET A 245 28.17 29.48 -39.66
CA MET A 245 26.97 28.89 -39.05
C MET A 245 27.12 27.39 -38.80
N LEU A 246 27.70 26.65 -39.76
CA LEU A 246 28.01 25.24 -39.58
C LEU A 246 29.00 25.01 -38.43
N TYR A 247 30.06 25.84 -38.35
CA TYR A 247 31.01 25.76 -37.24
C TYR A 247 30.33 25.99 -35.89
N VAL A 248 29.53 27.05 -35.77
CA VAL A 248 28.81 27.40 -34.53
C VAL A 248 27.88 26.27 -34.13
N MET A 249 27.12 25.69 -35.06
CA MET A 249 26.24 24.55 -34.79
C MET A 249 26.98 23.31 -34.31
N GLU A 250 28.15 23.03 -34.88
CA GLU A 250 28.90 21.80 -34.56
C GLU A 250 29.75 21.93 -33.30
N ASN A 251 30.18 23.14 -32.93
CA ASN A 251 31.24 23.34 -31.94
C ASN A 251 30.89 24.30 -30.80
N GLU A 252 29.90 25.17 -30.97
CA GLU A 252 29.55 26.18 -29.97
C GLU A 252 28.16 25.92 -29.38
N THR A 253 28.07 25.97 -28.05
CA THR A 253 26.83 25.71 -27.31
C THR A 253 26.03 27.01 -27.19
N THR A 254 25.45 27.48 -28.29
CA THR A 254 24.71 28.75 -28.37
C THR A 254 23.47 28.63 -29.27
N ASN A 255 22.44 29.43 -28.97
CA ASN A 255 21.28 29.64 -29.84
C ASN A 255 21.21 31.06 -30.42
N ARG A 256 22.29 31.86 -30.29
CA ARG A 256 22.31 33.24 -30.76
C ARG A 256 23.68 33.65 -31.31
N VAL A 257 23.67 34.13 -32.54
CA VAL A 257 24.86 34.64 -33.24
C VAL A 257 24.66 36.11 -33.62
N ILE A 258 25.66 36.93 -33.33
CA ILE A 258 25.70 38.35 -33.68
C ILE A 258 26.77 38.54 -34.75
N ILE A 259 26.33 38.83 -35.98
CA ILE A 259 27.20 39.15 -37.10
C ILE A 259 27.54 40.64 -37.04
N ILE A 260 28.82 40.96 -36.95
CA ILE A 260 29.30 42.35 -36.91
C ILE A 260 30.07 42.66 -38.19
N HIS A 261 29.67 43.72 -38.89
CA HIS A 261 30.42 44.26 -40.01
C HIS A 261 30.93 45.66 -39.69
N VAL A 262 32.24 45.84 -39.88
CA VAL A 262 32.96 47.06 -39.54
C VAL A 262 33.28 47.80 -40.85
N TYR A 263 32.88 49.07 -40.95
CA TYR A 263 33.00 49.88 -42.17
C TYR A 263 33.57 51.27 -41.90
N ASP A 264 34.38 51.81 -42.81
CA ASP A 264 34.91 53.18 -42.68
C ASP A 264 33.92 54.24 -43.25
N GLU A 265 33.43 54.02 -44.47
CA GLU A 265 32.41 54.83 -45.16
C GLU A 265 31.17 53.99 -45.47
N GLU A 266 29.97 54.59 -45.46
CA GLU A 266 28.71 53.85 -45.72
C GLU A 266 28.67 53.16 -47.08
N LYS A 267 29.43 53.66 -48.06
CA LYS A 267 29.58 53.05 -49.39
C LYS A 267 30.28 51.68 -49.36
N ASN A 268 31.02 51.40 -48.28
CA ASN A 268 31.77 50.14 -48.13
C ASN A 268 30.91 49.02 -47.54
N ILE A 269 29.65 49.30 -47.15
CA ILE A 269 28.73 48.28 -46.66
C ILE A 269 28.25 47.45 -47.85
N PRO A 270 28.45 46.12 -47.85
CA PRO A 270 28.01 45.27 -48.96
C PRO A 270 26.48 45.24 -49.08
N GLU A 271 25.94 45.54 -50.27
CA GLU A 271 24.50 45.68 -50.50
C GLU A 271 23.69 44.41 -50.17
N ASN A 272 24.31 43.22 -50.28
CA ASN A 272 23.65 41.94 -50.06
C ASN A 272 23.84 41.37 -48.64
N LEU A 273 24.74 41.94 -47.82
CA LEU A 273 25.07 41.36 -46.51
C LEU A 273 23.83 41.16 -45.63
N LYS A 274 22.93 42.15 -45.59
CA LYS A 274 21.68 42.05 -44.84
C LYS A 274 20.79 40.93 -45.36
N LYS A 275 20.65 40.80 -46.69
CA LYS A 275 19.84 39.75 -47.32
C LYS A 275 20.42 38.37 -47.03
N ASP A 276 21.74 38.24 -47.02
CA ASP A 276 22.43 36.98 -46.77
C ASP A 276 22.24 36.53 -45.31
N VAL A 277 22.35 37.46 -44.35
CA VAL A 277 22.06 37.17 -42.93
C VAL A 277 20.58 36.83 -42.73
N ASP A 278 19.66 37.60 -43.29
CA ASP A 278 18.21 37.33 -43.20
C ASP A 278 17.82 35.99 -43.86
N TYR A 279 18.58 35.55 -44.87
CA TYR A 279 18.40 34.26 -45.53
C TYR A 279 18.92 33.10 -44.66
N LEU A 280 20.11 33.25 -44.07
CA LEU A 280 20.69 32.25 -43.17
C LEU A 280 19.88 32.08 -41.88
N ASP A 281 19.34 33.16 -41.30
CA ASP A 281 18.44 33.11 -40.13
C ASP A 281 17.20 32.23 -40.38
N LYS A 282 16.71 32.19 -41.64
CA LYS A 282 15.60 31.32 -42.05
C LYS A 282 16.01 29.88 -42.30
N ILE A 283 17.24 29.65 -42.77
CA ILE A 283 17.79 28.30 -42.99
C ILE A 283 18.09 27.60 -41.67
N TYR A 284 18.56 28.37 -40.68
CA TYR A 284 19.01 27.88 -39.39
C TYR A 284 18.11 28.36 -38.24
N PRO A 285 16.85 27.89 -38.15
CA PRO A 285 15.86 28.41 -37.19
C PRO A 285 16.21 28.11 -35.72
N GLU A 286 17.18 27.23 -35.47
CA GLU A 286 17.66 26.89 -34.13
C GLU A 286 18.61 27.95 -33.55
N ILE A 287 19.20 28.81 -34.40
CA ILE A 287 20.14 29.87 -34.01
C ILE A 287 19.62 31.21 -34.52
N LYS A 288 19.31 32.12 -33.60
CA LYS A 288 18.90 33.47 -33.94
C LYS A 288 20.11 34.29 -34.40
N MET A 289 20.03 34.88 -35.60
CA MET A 289 21.08 35.74 -36.16
C MET A 289 20.70 37.23 -36.07
N ASP A 290 21.59 38.04 -35.50
CA ASP A 290 21.46 39.50 -35.46
C ASP A 290 22.60 40.15 -36.29
N LEU A 291 22.31 41.14 -37.14
CA LEU A 291 23.32 41.92 -37.87
C LEU A 291 23.55 43.29 -37.21
N VAL A 292 24.81 43.61 -36.90
CA VAL A 292 25.23 44.89 -36.34
C VAL A 292 26.26 45.54 -37.27
N LEU A 293 25.96 46.75 -37.72
CA LEU A 293 26.87 47.57 -38.52
C LEU A 293 27.58 48.57 -37.61
N ARG A 294 28.91 48.64 -37.69
CA ARG A 294 29.73 49.52 -36.85
C ARG A 294 30.71 50.34 -37.69
N GLN A 295 30.65 51.65 -37.55
CA GLN A 295 31.59 52.54 -38.22
C GLN A 295 32.94 52.57 -37.49
N GLY A 296 34.04 52.41 -38.22
CA GLY A 296 35.40 52.47 -37.71
C GLY A 296 36.33 51.45 -38.35
N THR A 297 37.51 51.28 -37.77
CA THR A 297 38.52 50.34 -38.23
C THR A 297 38.62 49.14 -37.28
N PHE A 298 38.64 47.93 -37.83
CA PHE A 298 38.76 46.71 -37.03
C PHE A 298 40.12 46.64 -36.32
N GLY A 299 40.12 46.46 -35.00
CA GLY A 299 41.33 46.31 -34.21
C GLY A 299 41.03 46.07 -32.72
N PRO A 300 42.06 45.86 -31.88
CA PRO A 300 41.91 45.47 -30.48
C PRO A 300 40.99 46.38 -29.66
N LYS A 301 41.08 47.70 -29.86
CA LYS A 301 40.24 48.69 -29.16
C LYS A 301 38.76 48.53 -29.48
N LEU A 302 38.44 48.19 -30.72
CA LEU A 302 37.05 48.00 -31.15
C LEU A 302 36.49 46.69 -30.58
N VAL A 303 37.29 45.63 -30.55
CA VAL A 303 36.92 44.35 -29.94
C VAL A 303 36.61 44.51 -28.45
N ASP A 304 37.49 45.16 -27.67
CA ASP A 304 37.25 45.42 -26.23
C ASP A 304 36.00 46.29 -26.01
N THR A 305 35.79 47.29 -26.87
CA THR A 305 34.59 48.14 -26.82
C THR A 305 33.31 47.32 -27.05
N LEU A 306 33.29 46.48 -28.09
CA LEU A 306 32.14 45.64 -28.42
C LEU A 306 31.91 44.53 -27.40
N SER A 307 32.98 43.99 -26.80
CA SER A 307 32.93 43.01 -25.72
C SER A 307 32.15 43.55 -24.52
N ARG A 308 32.43 44.81 -24.14
CA ARG A 308 31.71 45.49 -23.07
C ARG A 308 30.30 45.91 -23.45
N GLU A 309 30.10 46.40 -24.68
CA GLU A 309 28.80 46.86 -25.16
C GLU A 309 27.81 45.71 -25.29
N LEU A 310 28.23 44.59 -25.86
CA LEU A 310 27.40 43.41 -26.11
C LEU A 310 27.39 42.43 -24.94
N GLN A 311 28.23 42.64 -23.91
CA GLN A 311 28.45 41.72 -22.78
C GLN A 311 28.83 40.30 -23.24
N VAL A 312 29.57 40.21 -24.35
CA VAL A 312 30.08 38.95 -24.89
C VAL A 312 31.59 38.92 -24.65
N PRO A 313 32.12 37.96 -23.87
CA PRO A 313 33.56 37.83 -23.68
C PRO A 313 34.31 37.65 -25.00
N GLU A 314 35.54 38.16 -25.10
CA GLU A 314 36.34 38.14 -26.33
C GLU A 314 36.60 36.73 -26.88
N ASN A 315 36.62 35.71 -26.01
CA ASN A 315 36.77 34.30 -26.39
C ASN A 315 35.54 33.69 -27.07
N TYR A 316 34.40 34.39 -27.09
CA TYR A 316 33.20 34.05 -27.87
C TYR A 316 33.06 34.95 -29.10
N MET A 317 34.11 35.71 -29.42
CA MET A 317 34.19 36.48 -30.65
C MET A 317 35.10 35.77 -31.64
N PHE A 318 34.67 35.76 -32.89
CA PHE A 318 35.31 35.01 -33.95
C PHE A 318 35.57 35.89 -35.17
N ILE A 319 36.70 35.64 -35.82
CA ILE A 319 37.09 36.28 -37.09
C ILE A 319 37.40 35.18 -38.11
N GLY A 320 37.09 35.43 -39.38
CA GLY A 320 37.57 34.58 -40.47
C GLY A 320 39.09 34.65 -40.62
N HIS A 321 39.69 33.70 -41.36
CA HIS A 321 41.14 33.65 -41.58
C HIS A 321 41.67 34.98 -42.17
N PRO A 322 42.54 35.72 -41.43
CA PRO A 322 43.09 36.99 -41.92
C PRO A 322 44.11 36.73 -43.05
N GLY A 323 44.04 37.51 -44.13
CA GLY A 323 45.03 37.46 -45.21
C GLY A 323 46.42 38.00 -44.83
N HIS A 324 47.39 37.84 -45.73
CA HIS A 324 48.81 38.19 -45.51
C HIS A 324 49.08 39.65 -45.09
N ASP A 325 48.19 40.60 -45.43
CA ASP A 325 48.31 42.04 -45.13
C ASP A 325 47.59 42.48 -43.84
N PHE A 326 47.27 41.55 -42.93
CA PHE A 326 46.57 41.91 -41.69
C PHE A 326 47.50 42.65 -40.71
N PRO A 327 47.15 43.88 -40.27
CA PRO A 327 48.09 44.79 -39.58
C PRO A 327 48.28 44.50 -38.09
N HIS A 328 47.63 43.48 -37.52
CA HIS A 328 47.65 43.18 -36.08
C HIS A 328 48.05 41.74 -35.80
N ASN A 329 48.79 41.50 -34.71
CA ASN A 329 49.06 40.14 -34.25
C ASN A 329 47.80 39.57 -33.60
N ILE A 330 47.45 38.31 -33.88
CA ILE A 330 46.25 37.65 -33.35
C ILE A 330 46.27 37.64 -31.81
N ALA A 331 47.46 37.57 -31.20
CA ALA A 331 47.63 37.66 -29.75
C ALA A 331 47.18 39.02 -29.17
N ASP A 332 47.21 40.10 -29.96
CA ASP A 332 46.81 41.44 -29.54
C ASP A 332 45.29 41.63 -29.50
N LEU A 333 44.52 40.69 -30.06
CA LEU A 333 43.05 40.71 -30.09
C LEU A 333 42.40 40.08 -28.83
N GLY A 334 43.18 39.85 -27.77
CA GLY A 334 42.67 39.60 -26.41
C GLY A 334 41.93 38.27 -26.17
N GLY A 335 41.90 37.37 -27.17
CA GLY A 335 41.28 36.05 -27.05
C GLY A 335 40.28 35.70 -28.15
N VAL A 336 40.08 36.59 -29.12
CA VAL A 336 39.31 36.33 -30.35
C VAL A 336 39.80 35.06 -31.04
N ARG A 337 38.86 34.20 -31.44
CA ARG A 337 39.15 32.90 -32.07
C ARG A 337 39.06 33.00 -33.58
N LEU A 338 39.87 32.19 -34.26
CA LEU A 338 39.89 32.09 -35.72
C LEU A 338 38.99 30.95 -36.18
N ILE A 339 38.10 31.23 -37.13
CA ILE A 339 37.31 30.22 -37.85
C ILE A 339 37.76 30.22 -39.32
N ILE A 340 37.71 29.04 -39.94
CA ILE A 340 38.19 28.71 -41.28
C ILE A 340 37.55 29.58 -42.35
#